data_AF-A0A1I8B5U3-F1
#
_entry.id   AF-A0A1I8B5U3-F1
#
_cell.length_a   1.000
_cell.length_b   1.000
_cell.length_c   1.000
_cell.angle_alpha   90.00
_cell.angle_beta   90.00
_cell.angle_gamma   90.00
#
_symmetry.space_group_name_H-M   'P 1'
#
loop_
_entity.id
_entity.type
_entity.pdbx_description
1 polymer ?
#
loop_
_entity_poly.entity_id
_entity_poly.type
_entity_poly.pdbx_seq_one_letter_code
_entity_poly.pdbx_strand_id
1 'polypeptide(L)'
;MLKSIIVLILLNLFVSSYGMKWRTIRSLHSSFSSSSESDDLQEIRNEQIRENENEYELRQLIERGFADWQTYKEKHGKSYPNQDEDNERMLAYLSAKQFIEKHQRDYAEGRVSFQVGENHMADLPFNQYRKLNGFKRPLGDAITRRNASSTFLPPLNMVAIPESVDWRDKGLVTSVKNQVKF
;
A
#
# COMPACT_ATOMS: atom_id res chain seq x y z
N MET A 1 -21.16 28.07 27.20
CA MET A 1 -22.20 28.54 28.13
C MET A 1 -21.62 29.01 29.48
N LEU A 2 -21.04 28.13 30.32
CA LEU A 2 -20.52 28.55 31.65
C LEU A 2 -19.34 29.55 31.62
N LYS A 3 -18.40 29.44 30.67
CA LYS A 3 -17.25 30.34 30.58
C LYS A 3 -17.64 31.79 30.25
N SER A 4 -18.66 31.97 29.42
CA SER A 4 -19.19 33.29 29.04
C SER A 4 -19.91 33.98 30.22
N ILE A 5 -20.58 33.20 31.08
CA ILE A 5 -21.21 33.69 32.31
C ILE A 5 -20.15 34.16 33.33
N ILE A 6 -19.04 33.42 33.47
CA ILE A 6 -17.95 33.80 34.39
C ILE A 6 -17.25 35.10 33.93
N VAL A 7 -17.04 35.27 32.63
CA VAL A 7 -16.45 36.51 32.07
C VAL A 7 -17.37 37.72 32.29
N LEU A 8 -18.68 37.56 32.13
CA LEU A 8 -19.68 38.59 32.44
C LEU A 8 -19.72 38.98 33.93
N ILE A 9 -19.55 38.00 34.83
CA ILE A 9 -19.50 38.23 36.28
C ILE A 9 -18.22 38.98 36.67
N LEU A 10 -17.06 38.57 36.13
CA LEU A 10 -15.78 39.22 36.42
C LEU A 10 -15.69 40.65 35.84
N LEU A 11 -16.28 40.90 34.67
CA LEU A 11 -16.40 42.25 34.11
C LEU A 11 -17.32 43.15 34.93
N ASN A 12 -18.46 42.65 35.43
CA ASN A 12 -19.34 43.44 36.29
C ASN A 12 -18.67 43.84 37.62
N LEU A 13 -17.86 42.95 38.20
CA LEU A 13 -17.10 43.25 39.41
C LEU A 13 -15.99 44.28 39.15
N PHE A 14 -15.37 44.28 37.98
CA PHE A 14 -14.33 45.24 37.60
C PHE A 14 -14.90 46.65 37.32
N VAL A 15 -16.10 46.74 36.75
CA VAL A 15 -16.77 48.01 36.39
C VAL A 15 -17.19 48.82 37.62
N SER A 16 -17.58 48.16 38.70
CA SER A 16 -17.97 48.82 39.96
C SER A 16 -16.80 49.55 40.64
N SER A 17 -15.56 49.23 40.30
CA SER A 17 -14.36 49.77 40.98
C SER A 17 -13.67 50.92 40.23
N TYR A 18 -13.93 51.12 38.93
CA TYR A 18 -13.10 52.02 38.08
C TYR A 18 -13.87 52.99 37.17
N GLY A 19 -15.19 53.13 37.30
CA GLY A 19 -15.95 54.22 36.65
C GLY A 19 -15.89 54.25 35.11
N MET A 20 -15.68 53.09 34.48
CA MET A 20 -15.52 52.96 33.04
C MET A 20 -16.89 53.01 32.34
N LYS A 21 -17.05 53.84 31.29
CA LYS A 21 -18.33 54.02 30.59
C LYS A 21 -18.69 52.75 29.77
N TRP A 22 -19.94 52.30 29.85
CA TRP A 22 -20.49 51.11 29.16
C TRP A 22 -20.22 51.05 27.64
N ARG A 23 -20.09 52.20 26.96
CA ARG A 23 -19.80 52.27 25.52
C ARG A 23 -18.41 51.72 25.17
N THR A 24 -17.42 51.93 26.04
CA THR A 24 -16.04 51.49 25.82
C THR A 24 -15.92 49.97 26.03
N ILE A 25 -16.63 49.42 27.01
CA ILE A 25 -16.67 47.98 27.31
C ILE A 25 -17.37 47.21 26.19
N ARG A 26 -18.47 47.76 25.64
CA ARG A 26 -19.16 47.12 24.50
C ARG A 26 -18.28 47.06 23.26
N SER A 27 -17.45 48.08 23.02
CA SER A 27 -16.48 48.07 21.91
C SER A 27 -15.36 47.05 22.11
N LEU A 28 -14.82 46.94 23.33
CA LEU A 28 -13.76 45.99 23.68
C LEU A 28 -14.25 44.54 23.74
N HIS A 29 -15.47 44.29 24.24
CA HIS A 29 -16.09 42.97 24.20
C HIS A 29 -16.46 42.58 22.76
N SER A 30 -16.88 43.53 21.92
CA SER A 30 -17.13 43.29 20.50
C SER A 30 -15.85 42.89 19.74
N SER A 31 -14.71 43.53 20.04
CA SER A 31 -13.43 43.20 19.39
C SER A 31 -12.75 41.96 19.99
N PHE A 32 -12.88 41.74 21.30
CA PHE A 32 -12.29 40.57 21.99
C PHE A 32 -13.08 39.27 21.78
N SER A 33 -14.42 39.35 21.68
CA SER A 33 -15.29 38.18 21.46
C SER A 33 -15.39 37.76 19.99
N SER A 34 -14.92 38.57 19.04
CA SER A 34 -15.08 38.29 17.59
C SER A 34 -13.84 37.79 16.88
N SER A 35 -12.69 37.69 17.57
CA SER A 35 -11.40 37.41 16.90
C SER A 35 -10.58 36.28 17.54
N SER A 36 -11.11 35.55 18.52
CA SER A 36 -10.40 34.42 19.14
C SER A 36 -11.33 33.22 19.25
N GLU A 37 -12.50 33.37 19.88
CA GLU A 37 -13.42 32.25 20.07
C GLU A 37 -14.16 31.84 18.78
N SER A 38 -14.30 32.75 17.81
CA SER A 38 -14.80 32.44 16.47
C SER A 38 -13.78 31.67 15.64
N ASP A 39 -12.50 32.06 15.70
CA ASP A 39 -11.44 31.43 14.91
C ASP A 39 -11.15 30.01 15.41
N ASP A 40 -11.11 29.82 16.74
CA ASP A 40 -10.97 28.50 17.37
C ASP A 40 -12.13 27.55 16.99
N LEU A 41 -13.37 28.06 16.92
CA LEU A 41 -14.53 27.25 16.51
C LEU A 41 -14.57 26.94 15.01
N GLN A 42 -14.02 27.82 14.17
CA GLN A 42 -13.85 27.55 12.74
C GLN A 42 -12.75 26.51 12.51
N GLU A 43 -11.68 26.55 13.29
CA GLU A 43 -10.62 25.54 13.26
C GLU A 43 -11.17 24.15 13.61
N ILE A 44 -11.91 24.02 14.73
CA ILE A 44 -12.56 22.76 15.13
C ILE A 44 -13.53 22.26 14.05
N ARG A 45 -14.32 23.15 13.44
CA ARG A 45 -15.23 22.80 12.34
C ARG A 45 -14.46 22.27 11.13
N ASN A 46 -13.37 22.93 10.75
CA ASN A 46 -12.53 22.53 9.62
C ASN A 46 -11.80 21.21 9.89
N GLU A 47 -11.36 20.97 11.13
CA GLU A 47 -10.82 19.68 11.56
C GLU A 47 -11.86 18.57 11.45
N GLN A 48 -13.08 18.78 11.94
CA GLN A 48 -14.17 17.80 11.80
C GLN A 48 -14.51 17.53 10.33
N ILE A 49 -14.48 18.55 9.46
CA ILE A 49 -14.67 18.35 8.02
C ILE A 49 -13.56 17.46 7.47
N ARG A 50 -12.29 17.76 7.79
CA ARG A 50 -11.14 16.94 7.35
C ARG A 50 -11.20 15.51 7.87
N GLU A 51 -11.60 15.32 9.13
CA GLU A 51 -11.77 13.98 9.72
C GLU A 51 -12.88 13.19 9.01
N ASN A 52 -14.02 13.82 8.75
CA ASN A 52 -15.12 13.19 8.01
C ASN A 52 -14.74 12.86 6.56
N GLU A 53 -13.99 13.74 5.89
CA GLU A 53 -13.45 13.50 4.55
C GLU A 53 -12.46 12.33 4.54
N ASN A 54 -11.52 12.29 5.49
CA ASN A 54 -10.58 11.18 5.66
C ASN A 54 -11.31 9.85 5.93
N GLU A 55 -12.37 9.87 6.74
CA GLU A 55 -13.19 8.68 7.01
C GLU A 55 -13.90 8.19 5.75
N TYR A 56 -14.42 9.11 4.93
CA TYR A 56 -15.08 8.77 3.67
C TYR A 56 -14.09 8.16 2.67
N GLU A 57 -12.91 8.75 2.51
CA GLU A 57 -11.85 8.21 1.66
C GLU A 57 -11.43 6.81 2.13
N LEU A 58 -11.25 6.63 3.44
CA LEU A 58 -10.90 5.33 4.02
C LEU A 58 -11.98 4.28 3.72
N ARG A 59 -13.26 4.63 3.87
CA ARG A 59 -14.39 3.74 3.56
C ARG A 59 -14.39 3.34 2.09
N GLN A 60 -14.19 4.28 1.17
CA GLN A 60 -14.11 3.98 -0.26
C GLN A 60 -12.93 3.07 -0.60
N LEU A 61 -11.75 3.33 -0.01
CA LEU A 61 -10.56 2.51 -0.23
C LEU A 61 -10.77 1.07 0.23
N ILE A 62 -11.40 0.90 1.40
CA ILE A 62 -11.73 -0.41 1.94
C ILE A 62 -12.73 -1.13 1.03
N GLU A 63 -13.82 -0.48 0.64
CA GLU A 63 -14.84 -1.05 -0.24
C GLU A 63 -14.27 -1.47 -1.58
N ARG A 64 -13.45 -0.62 -2.19
CA ARG A 64 -12.73 -0.94 -3.43
C ARG A 64 -11.79 -2.12 -3.25
N GLY A 65 -11.00 -2.15 -2.18
CA GLY A 65 -10.09 -3.25 -1.88
C GLY A 65 -10.83 -4.59 -1.75
N PHE A 66 -12.00 -4.59 -1.11
CA PHE A 66 -12.87 -5.77 -1.02
C PHE A 66 -13.43 -6.19 -2.38
N ALA A 67 -13.92 -5.25 -3.19
CA ALA A 67 -14.45 -5.54 -4.52
C ALA A 67 -13.38 -6.12 -5.46
N ASP A 68 -12.18 -5.56 -5.42
CA ASP A 68 -11.02 -6.04 -6.15
C ASP A 68 -10.61 -7.46 -5.70
N TRP A 69 -10.65 -7.71 -4.40
CA TRP A 69 -10.40 -9.05 -3.83
C TRP A 69 -11.39 -10.10 -4.33
N GLN A 70 -12.69 -9.79 -4.34
CA GLN A 70 -13.70 -10.73 -4.87
C GLN A 70 -13.47 -11.00 -6.36
N THR A 71 -13.21 -9.96 -7.14
CA THR A 71 -12.91 -10.10 -8.58
C THR A 71 -11.68 -10.97 -8.81
N TYR A 72 -10.63 -10.79 -8.02
CA TYR A 72 -9.43 -11.63 -8.07
C TYR A 72 -9.76 -13.10 -7.75
N LYS A 73 -10.54 -13.35 -6.70
CA LYS A 73 -10.93 -14.72 -6.31
C LYS A 73 -11.73 -15.40 -7.41
N GLU A 74 -12.70 -14.72 -8.00
CA GLU A 74 -13.49 -15.23 -9.11
C GLU A 74 -12.62 -15.55 -10.34
N LYS A 75 -11.78 -14.59 -10.74
CA LYS A 75 -10.88 -14.72 -11.90
C LYS A 75 -9.91 -15.89 -11.78
N HIS A 76 -9.42 -16.17 -10.57
CA HIS A 76 -8.44 -17.22 -10.31
C HIS A 76 -9.02 -18.48 -9.64
N GLY A 77 -10.34 -18.56 -9.47
CA GLY A 77 -11.03 -19.69 -8.85
C GLY A 77 -10.60 -19.97 -7.40
N LYS A 78 -10.31 -18.90 -6.63
CA LYS A 78 -9.78 -19.01 -5.27
C LYS A 78 -10.91 -19.19 -4.25
N SER A 79 -10.74 -20.15 -3.35
CA SER A 79 -11.60 -20.36 -2.19
C SER A 79 -10.73 -20.77 -1.01
N TYR A 80 -10.98 -20.19 0.15
CA TYR A 80 -10.21 -20.45 1.38
C TYR A 80 -11.12 -21.08 2.45
N PRO A 81 -10.59 -21.99 3.28
CA PRO A 81 -11.39 -22.78 4.21
C PRO A 81 -11.95 -21.99 5.40
N ASN A 82 -11.29 -20.90 5.80
CA ASN A 82 -11.65 -20.10 6.96
C ASN A 82 -11.39 -18.60 6.74
N GLN A 83 -12.06 -17.77 7.53
CA GLN A 83 -12.01 -16.32 7.39
C GLN A 83 -10.61 -15.77 7.71
N ASP A 84 -9.90 -16.37 8.66
CA ASP A 84 -8.54 -15.94 9.01
C ASP A 84 -7.59 -16.12 7.83
N GLU A 85 -7.65 -17.26 7.11
CA GLU A 85 -6.85 -17.44 5.90
C GLU A 85 -7.31 -16.48 4.78
N ASP A 86 -8.62 -16.30 4.55
CA ASP A 86 -9.10 -15.33 3.55
C ASP A 86 -8.58 -13.91 3.83
N ASN A 87 -8.56 -13.49 5.11
CA ASN A 87 -8.02 -12.20 5.53
C ASN A 87 -6.51 -12.11 5.29
N GLU A 88 -5.72 -13.13 5.68
CA GLU A 88 -4.28 -13.16 5.42
C GLU A 88 -3.96 -13.09 3.92
N ARG A 89 -4.74 -13.81 3.10
CA ARG A 89 -4.62 -13.85 1.64
C ARG A 89 -5.00 -12.52 1.01
N MET A 90 -6.06 -11.90 1.49
CA MET A 90 -6.49 -10.56 1.06
C MET A 90 -5.42 -9.53 1.38
N LEU A 91 -4.81 -9.57 2.57
CA LEU A 91 -3.71 -8.65 2.92
C LEU A 91 -2.50 -8.82 1.99
N ALA A 92 -2.14 -10.08 1.67
CA ALA A 92 -1.07 -10.36 0.71
C ALA A 92 -1.43 -9.82 -0.69
N TYR A 93 -2.66 -10.01 -1.15
CA TYR A 93 -3.17 -9.52 -2.42
C TYR A 93 -3.11 -7.98 -2.50
N LEU A 94 -3.61 -7.27 -1.49
CA LEU A 94 -3.59 -5.81 -1.46
C LEU A 94 -2.16 -5.27 -1.50
N SER A 95 -1.23 -5.91 -0.78
CA SER A 95 0.20 -5.57 -0.82
C SER A 95 0.80 -5.81 -2.21
N ALA A 96 0.48 -6.93 -2.86
CA ALA A 96 0.92 -7.22 -4.22
C ALA A 96 0.36 -6.21 -5.23
N LYS A 97 -0.91 -5.82 -5.09
CA LYS A 97 -1.55 -4.82 -5.95
C LYS A 97 -0.89 -3.45 -5.83
N GLN A 98 -0.63 -2.99 -4.61
CA GLN A 98 0.09 -1.74 -4.36
C GLN A 98 1.49 -1.77 -4.98
N PHE A 99 2.20 -2.91 -4.87
CA PHE A 99 3.49 -3.10 -5.51
C PHE A 99 3.40 -3.01 -7.04
N ILE A 100 2.40 -3.66 -7.64
CA ILE A 100 2.17 -3.66 -9.09
C ILE A 100 1.92 -2.23 -9.59
N GLU A 101 1.01 -1.49 -8.95
CA GLU A 101 0.68 -0.12 -9.34
C GLU A 101 1.91 0.80 -9.26
N LYS A 102 2.69 0.68 -8.18
CA LYS A 102 3.94 1.44 -8.04
C LYS A 102 4.91 1.11 -9.17
N HIS A 103 5.14 -0.18 -9.44
CA HIS A 103 6.10 -0.62 -10.46
C HIS A 103 5.66 -0.25 -11.88
N GLN A 104 4.36 -0.23 -12.16
CA GLN A 104 3.82 0.22 -13.43
C GLN A 104 4.05 1.72 -13.65
N ARG A 105 3.90 2.55 -12.61
CA ARG A 105 4.30 3.97 -12.68
C ARG A 105 5.79 4.12 -12.94
N ASP A 106 6.62 3.40 -12.19
CA ASP A 106 8.08 3.42 -12.37
C ASP A 106 8.47 2.98 -13.79
N TYR A 107 7.75 2.03 -14.39
CA TYR A 107 7.95 1.59 -15.77
C TYR A 107 7.52 2.66 -16.78
N ALA A 108 6.38 3.31 -16.57
CA ALA A 108 5.90 4.40 -17.42
C ALA A 108 6.87 5.60 -17.45
N GLU A 109 7.59 5.82 -16.34
CA GLU A 109 8.64 6.83 -16.23
C GLU A 109 10.02 6.35 -16.75
N GLY A 110 10.13 5.11 -17.22
CA GLY A 110 11.40 4.54 -17.70
C GLY A 110 12.42 4.24 -16.61
N ARG A 111 12.02 4.21 -15.32
CA ARG A 111 12.91 3.89 -14.19
C ARG A 111 13.20 2.40 -14.05
N VAL A 112 12.35 1.54 -14.61
CA VAL A 112 12.52 0.08 -14.65
C VAL A 112 12.34 -0.44 -16.07
N SER A 113 13.02 -1.55 -16.41
CA SER A 113 13.07 -2.10 -17.77
C SER A 113 11.99 -3.16 -18.08
N PHE A 114 11.22 -3.57 -17.07
CA PHE A 114 10.20 -4.60 -17.22
C PHE A 114 8.88 -4.19 -16.58
N GLN A 115 7.83 -4.93 -16.88
CA GLN A 115 6.50 -4.73 -16.30
C GLN A 115 6.16 -5.87 -15.35
N VAL A 116 5.33 -5.58 -14.35
CA VAL A 116 4.71 -6.58 -13.48
C VAL A 116 3.19 -6.48 -13.61
N GLY A 117 2.52 -7.60 -13.37
CA GLY A 117 1.07 -7.68 -13.46
C GLY A 117 0.51 -8.70 -12.47
N GLU A 118 -0.79 -8.58 -12.24
CA GLU A 118 -1.53 -9.49 -11.37
C GLU A 118 -1.54 -10.90 -11.96
N ASN A 119 -1.20 -11.89 -11.14
CA ASN A 119 -1.20 -13.30 -11.51
C ASN A 119 -1.83 -14.13 -10.38
N HIS A 120 -1.99 -15.44 -10.61
CA HIS A 120 -2.60 -16.38 -9.66
C HIS A 120 -1.84 -16.57 -8.34
N MET A 121 -0.67 -15.94 -8.18
CA MET A 121 0.17 -15.96 -6.97
C MET A 121 0.11 -14.65 -6.20
N ALA A 122 -0.72 -13.68 -6.60
CA ALA A 122 -0.79 -12.37 -5.96
C ALA A 122 -1.29 -12.45 -4.50
N ASP A 123 -2.02 -13.50 -4.14
CA ASP A 123 -2.49 -13.81 -2.79
C ASP A 123 -1.46 -14.58 -1.92
N LEU A 124 -0.25 -14.82 -2.43
CA LEU A 124 0.77 -15.56 -1.68
C LEU A 124 1.64 -14.62 -0.86
N PRO A 125 1.71 -14.80 0.48
CA PRO A 125 2.70 -14.10 1.27
C PRO A 125 4.11 -14.57 0.91
N PHE A 126 5.10 -13.69 1.06
CA PHE A 126 6.47 -13.91 0.59
C PHE A 126 7.12 -15.19 1.15
N ASN A 127 6.81 -15.56 2.38
CA ASN A 127 7.27 -16.79 3.02
C ASN A 127 6.75 -18.06 2.31
N GLN A 128 5.54 -18.04 1.76
CA GLN A 128 4.94 -19.13 1.00
C GLN A 128 5.47 -19.12 -0.43
N TYR A 129 5.55 -17.94 -1.06
CA TYR A 129 6.12 -17.78 -2.41
C TYR A 129 7.52 -18.40 -2.51
N ARG A 130 8.40 -18.13 -1.53
CA ARG A 130 9.77 -18.67 -1.51
C ARG A 130 9.82 -20.21 -1.50
N LYS A 131 8.82 -20.88 -0.91
CA LYS A 131 8.76 -22.35 -0.88
C LYS A 131 8.54 -22.94 -2.27
N LEU A 132 7.94 -22.18 -3.20
CA LEU A 132 7.71 -22.62 -4.57
C LEU A 132 9.01 -22.77 -5.37
N ASN A 133 10.07 -22.02 -5.06
CA ASN A 133 11.32 -22.06 -5.84
C ASN A 133 12.04 -23.42 -5.77
N GLY A 134 11.83 -24.21 -4.72
CA GLY A 134 12.19 -25.64 -4.62
C GLY A 134 13.68 -26.02 -4.69
N PHE A 135 14.56 -25.15 -5.18
CA PHE A 135 15.98 -25.44 -5.39
C PHE A 135 16.72 -25.61 -4.06
N LYS A 136 17.36 -26.78 -3.88
CA LYS A 136 18.25 -27.07 -2.75
C LYS A 136 19.64 -27.33 -3.30
N ARG A 137 20.58 -26.44 -2.99
CA ARG A 137 21.98 -26.65 -3.35
C ARG A 137 22.52 -27.86 -2.58
N PRO A 138 23.12 -28.87 -3.24
CA PRO A 138 23.69 -30.02 -2.55
C PRO A 138 24.87 -29.58 -1.67
N LEU A 139 24.90 -30.10 -0.44
CA LEU A 139 26.03 -29.91 0.48
C LEU A 139 27.18 -30.81 -0.01
N GLY A 140 28.26 -30.23 -0.54
CA GLY A 140 29.43 -31.02 -0.96
C GLY A 140 29.93 -30.82 -2.39
N ASP A 141 29.59 -29.71 -3.08
CA ASP A 141 30.18 -29.36 -4.39
C ASP A 141 31.72 -29.42 -4.44
N ALA A 142 32.40 -29.41 -3.30
CA ALA A 142 33.85 -29.55 -3.20
C ALA A 142 34.35 -31.03 -3.16
N ILE A 143 33.51 -32.00 -2.74
CA ILE A 143 33.91 -33.41 -2.59
C ILE A 143 33.73 -34.15 -3.92
N THR A 144 32.71 -33.84 -4.72
CA THR A 144 32.47 -34.46 -6.04
C THR A 144 33.40 -33.92 -7.14
N ARG A 145 34.00 -32.73 -6.97
CA ARG A 145 34.92 -32.13 -7.94
C ARG A 145 36.29 -32.78 -8.00
N ARG A 146 36.68 -33.59 -7.00
CA ARG A 146 38.00 -34.24 -6.97
C ARG A 146 38.16 -35.34 -8.03
N ASN A 147 37.04 -35.85 -8.57
CA ASN A 147 36.98 -36.87 -9.64
C ASN A 147 36.02 -36.49 -10.79
N ALA A 148 35.63 -35.22 -10.92
CA ALA A 148 34.65 -34.83 -11.93
C ALA A 148 35.29 -34.73 -13.33
N SER A 149 34.84 -35.57 -14.27
CA SER A 149 35.06 -35.37 -15.70
C SER A 149 34.46 -34.04 -16.17
N SER A 150 35.03 -33.44 -17.21
CA SER A 150 34.52 -32.17 -17.75
C SER A 150 33.07 -32.35 -18.20
N THR A 151 32.12 -31.72 -17.51
CA THR A 151 30.68 -31.78 -17.83
C THR A 151 30.34 -30.97 -19.09
N PHE A 152 31.25 -30.09 -19.52
CA PHE A 152 31.11 -29.28 -20.72
C PHE A 152 32.40 -29.35 -21.54
N LEU A 153 32.27 -29.59 -22.84
CA LEU A 153 33.38 -29.53 -23.79
C LEU A 153 33.07 -28.41 -24.79
N PRO A 154 33.84 -27.31 -24.81
CA PRO A 154 33.62 -26.26 -25.79
C PRO A 154 33.91 -26.82 -27.19
N PRO A 155 33.09 -26.49 -28.20
CA PRO A 155 33.32 -26.93 -29.57
C PRO A 155 34.62 -26.30 -30.11
N LEU A 156 35.47 -27.13 -30.74
CA LEU A 156 36.75 -26.72 -31.35
C LEU A 156 36.56 -25.74 -32.53
N ASN A 157 35.40 -25.76 -33.19
CA ASN A 157 35.10 -24.97 -34.37
C ASN A 157 33.95 -23.99 -34.07
N MET A 158 34.24 -22.91 -33.35
CA MET A 158 33.26 -21.83 -33.14
C MET A 158 33.12 -21.01 -34.43
N VAL A 159 32.26 -21.44 -35.34
CA VAL A 159 31.82 -20.61 -36.46
C VAL A 159 30.62 -19.78 -36.01
N ALA A 160 30.66 -18.47 -36.31
CA ALA A 160 29.60 -17.46 -36.19
C ALA A 160 28.41 -17.86 -35.29
N ILE A 161 28.52 -17.52 -34.00
CA ILE A 161 27.40 -17.66 -33.06
C ILE A 161 26.34 -16.61 -33.43
N PRO A 162 25.08 -16.99 -33.62
CA PRO A 162 24.01 -16.04 -33.92
C PRO A 162 23.81 -15.08 -32.74
N GLU A 163 23.41 -13.84 -33.05
CA GLU A 163 23.18 -12.79 -32.04
C GLU A 163 22.01 -13.13 -31.10
N SER A 164 21.02 -13.89 -31.58
CA SER A 164 19.89 -14.36 -30.78
C SER A 164 19.48 -15.79 -31.16
N VAL A 165 19.00 -16.55 -30.19
CA VAL A 165 18.49 -17.91 -30.38
C VAL A 165 17.22 -18.09 -29.56
N ASP A 166 16.13 -18.46 -30.22
CA ASP A 166 14.92 -18.96 -29.59
C ASP A 166 14.73 -20.46 -29.93
N TRP A 167 14.71 -21.31 -28.91
CA TRP A 167 14.52 -22.75 -29.07
C TRP A 167 13.06 -23.15 -29.34
N ARG A 168 12.10 -22.25 -29.08
CA ARG A 168 10.69 -22.46 -29.39
C ARG A 168 10.45 -22.55 -30.89
N ASP A 169 11.15 -21.73 -31.67
CA ASP A 169 11.08 -21.72 -33.14
C ASP A 169 11.56 -23.05 -33.75
N LYS A 170 12.40 -23.78 -33.02
CA LYS A 170 12.93 -25.09 -33.41
C LYS A 170 12.08 -26.26 -32.92
N GLY A 171 10.97 -26.00 -32.22
CA GLY A 171 10.11 -27.04 -31.67
C GLY A 171 10.76 -27.88 -30.56
N LEU A 172 11.85 -27.39 -29.95
CA LEU A 172 12.59 -28.12 -28.90
C LEU A 172 12.10 -27.78 -27.48
N VAL A 173 11.09 -26.92 -27.35
CA VAL A 173 10.52 -26.48 -26.07
C VAL A 173 9.10 -27.02 -25.95
N THR A 174 8.85 -27.83 -24.93
CA THR A 174 7.50 -28.32 -24.61
C THR A 174 6.63 -27.21 -24.01
N SER A 175 5.31 -27.40 -23.99
CA SER A 175 4.37 -26.47 -23.38
C SER A 175 4.70 -26.18 -21.91
N VAL A 176 4.42 -24.95 -21.46
CA VAL A 176 4.62 -24.52 -20.07
C VAL A 176 3.78 -25.40 -19.13
N LYS A 177 4.39 -25.84 -18.02
CA LYS A 177 3.74 -26.65 -16.98
C LYS A 177 3.60 -25.86 -15.69
N ASN A 178 2.62 -26.23 -14.86
CA ASN A 178 2.50 -25.71 -13.50
C ASN A 178 3.01 -26.74 -12.49
N GLN A 179 3.97 -26.34 -11.66
CA GLN A 179 4.59 -27.18 -10.64
C GLN A 179 3.72 -27.37 -9.38
N VAL A 180 2.74 -26.49 -9.15
CA VAL A 180 1.84 -26.55 -7.99
C VAL A 180 0.39 -26.51 -8.47
N LYS A 181 -0.46 -27.34 -7.88
CA LYS A 181 -1.91 -27.22 -8.01
C LYS A 181 -2.39 -26.26 -6.91
N PHE A 182 -2.93 -25.12 -7.32
CA PHE A 182 -3.56 -24.15 -6.43
C PHE A 182 -5.05 -24.43 -6.30
#